data_AF-A0A8B8B2H8-F1
#
_entry.id   AF-A0A8B8B2H8-F1
#
_cell.length_a   1.000
_cell.length_b   1.000
_cell.length_c   1.000
_cell.angle_alpha   90.00
_cell.angle_beta   90.00
_cell.angle_gamma   90.00
#
_symmetry.space_group_name_H-M   'P 1'
#
loop_
_entity.id
_entity.type
_entity.pdbx_description
1 polymer ?
#
loop_
_entity_poly.entity_id
_entity_poly.type
_entity_poly.pdbx_seq_one_letter_code
_entity_poly.pdbx_strand_id
1 'polypeptide(L)'
;MDTNRKLIIHKDETTEQKIKENWGLVKRNVKLSDVVDPLIENGIITPDQWMDIKTRQVGEPEKMEEFLYILLKQNSKAFKVFKDALRATGFQHIADCIEGISNDKSYFQTKPDFKNRMINSETAEEKDDNGDKESADTVRQKDLDEMKQEIGDKLRSIEENLESGRKQDRDQLLSLLQEHKHLKLDYEKLQSQRFELSERMESLLKVVDKLNNRQEEKEREYLELKKSNIELKDDLMRQNLKHSKINNEKEKEMEELENKLQKKIDEYESLQRTNEILKIDHEERLNRLRAINMVKVRLEGEQKEADAKLQALDRQAKEAEIKHGHEVAKLQSNIDRKSMCIEELEKDKSELAQRLSLAEKENEKLKSKIKKLEDAQRKTEDEKELLSIRLRQYELQKGNSSMTKTQNCKGSSKRKPNHKSQQKQVKGEKKKET
;
A
#
# COMPACT_ATOMS: atom_id res chain seq x y z
N MET A 1 -45.57 30.82 23.73
CA MET A 1 -44.26 30.71 23.08
C MET A 1 -43.91 29.22 23.09
N ASP A 2 -43.83 28.50 21.97
CA ASP A 2 -43.92 28.94 20.57
C ASP A 2 -44.69 27.99 19.66
N THR A 3 -45.10 28.52 18.51
CA THR A 3 -46.05 27.87 17.61
C THR A 3 -45.39 26.89 16.65
N ASN A 4 -45.56 25.58 16.89
CA ASN A 4 -45.32 24.54 15.90
C ASN A 4 -46.40 24.58 14.79
N ARG A 5 -46.34 25.60 13.92
CA ARG A 5 -47.15 25.66 12.70
C ARG A 5 -46.69 24.55 11.75
N LYS A 6 -47.46 23.47 11.65
CA LYS A 6 -47.35 22.56 10.49
C LYS A 6 -47.60 23.39 9.22
N LEU A 7 -46.54 23.60 8.44
CA LEU A 7 -46.63 24.14 7.09
C LEU A 7 -47.25 23.09 6.18
N ILE A 8 -48.57 22.96 6.27
CA ILE A 8 -49.38 22.31 5.22
C ILE A 8 -49.33 23.26 4.03
N ILE A 9 -48.27 23.12 3.23
CA ILE A 9 -48.24 23.63 1.87
C ILE A 9 -49.34 22.85 1.15
N HIS A 10 -50.45 23.52 0.82
CA HIS A 10 -51.42 22.98 -0.12
C HIS A 10 -50.66 22.70 -1.42
N LYS A 11 -50.51 21.43 -1.76
CA LYS A 11 -49.82 20.99 -2.97
C LYS A 11 -50.67 21.44 -4.16
N ASP A 12 -50.06 22.06 -5.16
CA ASP A 12 -50.74 22.56 -6.35
C ASP A 12 -51.16 21.39 -7.28
N GLU A 13 -52.07 20.52 -6.82
CA GLU A 13 -52.51 19.31 -7.54
C GLU A 13 -53.01 19.63 -8.96
N THR A 14 -53.64 20.79 -9.12
CA THR A 14 -54.10 21.37 -10.39
C THR A 14 -52.98 21.69 -11.37
N THR A 15 -51.73 21.86 -10.92
CA THR A 15 -50.56 22.11 -11.79
C THR A 15 -49.90 20.79 -12.19
N GLU A 16 -49.80 19.83 -11.27
CA GLU A 16 -49.29 18.48 -11.56
C GLU A 16 -50.19 17.70 -12.54
N GLN A 17 -51.51 17.92 -12.48
CA GLN A 17 -52.46 17.32 -13.43
C GLN A 17 -52.34 17.92 -14.83
N LYS A 18 -52.36 19.26 -14.97
CA LYS A 18 -52.22 19.94 -16.28
C LYS A 18 -50.95 19.55 -17.03
N ILE A 19 -49.84 19.32 -16.34
CA ILE A 19 -48.58 18.85 -16.95
C ILE A 19 -48.70 17.40 -17.43
N LYS A 20 -49.42 16.53 -16.71
CA LYS A 20 -49.68 15.13 -17.14
C LYS A 20 -50.62 15.07 -18.35
N GLU A 21 -51.61 15.95 -18.41
CA GLU A 21 -52.52 16.10 -19.57
C GLU A 21 -51.76 16.58 -20.81
N ASN A 22 -50.86 17.55 -20.66
CA ASN A 22 -50.04 18.09 -21.76
C ASN A 22 -48.72 17.31 -22.00
N TRP A 23 -48.46 16.21 -21.29
CA TRP A 23 -47.17 15.50 -21.30
C TRP A 23 -46.76 15.05 -22.71
N GLY A 24 -47.72 14.54 -23.48
CA GLY A 24 -47.51 14.13 -24.88
C GLY A 24 -47.31 15.30 -25.87
N LEU A 25 -47.66 16.53 -25.50
CA LEU A 25 -47.34 17.73 -26.27
C LEU A 25 -45.90 18.18 -25.99
N VAL A 26 -45.48 18.17 -24.71
CA VAL A 26 -44.12 18.53 -24.31
C VAL A 26 -43.09 17.57 -24.91
N LYS A 27 -43.26 16.25 -24.75
CA LYS A 27 -42.33 15.22 -25.25
C LYS A 27 -42.06 15.28 -26.76
N ARG A 28 -42.96 15.86 -27.56
CA ARG A 28 -42.84 15.91 -29.04
C ARG A 28 -42.24 17.21 -29.56
N ASN A 29 -42.39 18.31 -28.83
CA ASN A 29 -42.11 19.66 -29.34
C ASN A 29 -41.00 20.40 -28.58
N VAL A 30 -40.64 19.94 -27.37
CA VAL A 30 -39.57 20.53 -26.55
C VAL A 30 -38.38 19.58 -26.54
N LYS A 31 -37.19 20.06 -26.90
CA LYS A 31 -35.94 19.33 -26.63
C LYS A 31 -35.45 19.69 -25.24
N LEU A 32 -34.88 18.72 -24.52
CA LEU A 32 -34.37 18.99 -23.18
C LEU A 32 -33.15 19.92 -23.22
N SER A 33 -32.32 19.84 -24.28
CA SER A 33 -31.18 20.73 -24.53
C SER A 33 -31.53 22.22 -24.48
N ASP A 34 -32.73 22.59 -24.93
CA ASP A 34 -33.06 23.98 -25.19
C ASP A 34 -33.53 24.69 -23.91
N VAL A 35 -34.02 23.93 -22.92
CA VAL A 35 -34.58 24.41 -21.64
C VAL A 35 -33.71 24.11 -20.41
N VAL A 36 -32.62 23.33 -20.55
CA VAL A 36 -31.87 22.80 -19.40
C VAL A 36 -31.04 23.84 -18.65
N ASP A 37 -30.46 24.83 -19.33
CA ASP A 37 -29.54 25.78 -18.67
C ASP A 37 -30.26 26.62 -17.59
N PRO A 38 -31.45 27.23 -17.84
CA PRO A 38 -32.24 27.86 -16.78
C PRO A 38 -32.65 26.92 -15.64
N LEU A 39 -32.80 25.61 -15.90
CA LEU A 39 -33.15 24.61 -14.89
C LEU A 39 -31.94 24.24 -14.01
N ILE A 40 -30.72 24.29 -14.54
CA ILE A 40 -29.47 24.13 -13.78
C ILE A 40 -29.22 25.38 -12.93
N GLU A 41 -29.33 26.58 -13.51
CA GLU A 41 -29.12 27.86 -12.81
C GLU A 41 -30.05 28.02 -11.59
N ASN A 42 -31.30 27.56 -11.70
CA ASN A 42 -32.28 27.59 -10.62
C ASN A 42 -32.22 26.36 -9.68
N GLY A 43 -31.25 25.45 -9.87
CA GLY A 43 -31.05 24.28 -9.02
C GLY A 43 -32.17 23.22 -9.10
N ILE A 44 -32.92 23.19 -10.20
CA ILE A 44 -34.01 22.23 -10.44
C ILE A 44 -33.46 20.89 -10.95
N ILE A 45 -32.36 20.89 -11.68
CA ILE A 45 -31.61 19.69 -12.07
C ILE A 45 -30.13 19.90 -11.75
N THR A 46 -29.47 18.92 -11.14
CA THR A 46 -28.01 19.03 -10.93
C THR A 46 -27.28 18.77 -12.25
N PRO A 47 -26.07 19.34 -12.46
CA PRO A 47 -25.24 19.02 -13.62
C PRO A 47 -25.02 17.51 -13.81
N ASP A 48 -24.88 16.77 -12.70
CA ASP A 48 -24.71 15.31 -12.73
C ASP A 48 -25.97 14.59 -13.23
N GLN A 49 -27.16 14.97 -12.74
CA GLN A 49 -28.44 14.44 -13.22
C GLN A 49 -28.68 14.76 -14.70
N TRP A 50 -28.27 15.94 -15.16
CA TRP A 50 -28.30 16.27 -16.59
C TRP A 50 -27.35 15.38 -17.38
N MET A 51 -26.11 15.17 -16.91
CA MET A 51 -25.15 14.30 -17.57
C MET A 51 -25.62 12.82 -17.62
N ASP A 52 -26.25 12.31 -16.56
CA ASP A 52 -26.86 10.97 -16.53
C ASP A 52 -27.97 10.81 -17.58
N ILE A 53 -28.82 11.81 -17.78
CA ILE A 53 -29.89 11.79 -18.81
C ILE A 53 -29.28 11.97 -20.21
N LYS A 54 -28.32 12.89 -20.35
CA LYS A 54 -27.67 13.24 -21.62
C LYS A 54 -26.86 12.09 -22.20
N THR A 55 -26.14 11.34 -21.37
CA THR A 55 -25.25 10.24 -21.78
C THR A 55 -25.99 8.96 -22.18
N ARG A 56 -27.27 8.78 -21.78
CA ARG A 56 -28.09 7.64 -22.22
C ARG A 56 -28.30 7.66 -23.73
N GLN A 57 -28.15 6.50 -24.36
CA GLN A 57 -28.50 6.26 -25.77
C GLN A 57 -30.01 6.02 -25.93
N VAL A 58 -30.81 6.96 -25.44
CA VAL A 58 -32.27 7.04 -25.65
C VAL A 58 -32.60 8.32 -26.43
N GLY A 59 -33.78 8.39 -27.04
CA GLY A 59 -34.19 9.56 -27.83
C GLY A 59 -34.53 10.77 -26.96
N GLU A 60 -34.60 11.95 -27.60
CA GLU A 60 -35.10 13.18 -26.95
C GLU A 60 -36.46 13.01 -26.24
N PRO A 61 -37.50 12.34 -26.81
CA PRO A 61 -38.76 12.16 -26.09
C PRO A 61 -38.61 11.32 -24.81
N GLU A 62 -37.71 10.33 -24.79
CA GLU A 62 -37.42 9.54 -23.57
C GLU A 62 -36.62 10.35 -22.55
N LYS A 63 -35.63 11.15 -22.98
CA LYS A 63 -34.90 12.07 -22.10
C LYS A 63 -35.83 13.10 -21.45
N MET A 64 -36.74 13.65 -22.25
CA MET A 64 -37.75 14.60 -21.76
C MET A 64 -38.76 13.93 -20.81
N GLU A 65 -39.05 12.64 -20.98
CA GLU A 65 -39.88 11.87 -20.04
C GLU A 65 -39.18 11.63 -18.70
N GLU A 66 -37.92 11.19 -18.69
CA GLU A 66 -37.14 11.06 -17.45
C GLU A 66 -37.04 12.40 -16.70
N PHE A 67 -36.77 13.49 -17.42
CA PHE A 67 -36.80 14.84 -16.84
C PHE A 67 -38.17 15.21 -16.24
N LEU A 68 -39.27 14.98 -16.96
CA LEU A 68 -40.61 15.29 -16.45
C LEU A 68 -41.00 14.42 -15.25
N TYR A 69 -40.49 13.19 -15.15
CA TYR A 69 -40.60 12.36 -13.93
C TYR A 69 -39.77 12.89 -12.75
N ILE A 70 -38.65 13.58 -12.99
CA ILE A 70 -37.90 14.31 -11.94
C ILE A 70 -38.67 15.56 -11.53
N LEU A 71 -39.17 16.33 -12.49
CA LEU A 71 -39.95 17.55 -12.25
C LEU A 71 -41.20 17.25 -11.40
N LEU A 72 -41.92 16.16 -11.70
CA LEU A 72 -43.07 15.68 -10.92
C LEU A 72 -42.74 15.22 -9.49
N LYS A 73 -41.46 15.00 -9.15
CA LYS A 73 -41.01 14.67 -7.78
C LYS A 73 -40.58 15.90 -6.98
N GLN A 74 -40.52 17.08 -7.58
CA GLN A 74 -40.04 18.30 -6.94
C GLN A 74 -41.16 19.23 -6.45
N ASN A 75 -40.75 20.29 -5.74
CA ASN A 75 -41.64 21.29 -5.14
C ASN A 75 -42.25 22.21 -6.22
N SER A 76 -43.38 22.85 -5.93
CA SER A 76 -44.12 23.66 -6.92
C SER A 76 -43.38 24.87 -7.50
N LYS A 77 -42.23 25.26 -6.91
CA LYS A 77 -41.27 26.20 -7.52
C LYS A 77 -40.70 25.67 -8.85
N ALA A 78 -40.40 24.37 -8.94
CA ALA A 78 -39.79 23.74 -10.11
C ALA A 78 -40.68 23.88 -11.35
N PHE A 79 -42.01 23.71 -11.21
CA PHE A 79 -42.95 23.92 -12.31
C PHE A 79 -43.00 25.37 -12.80
N LYS A 80 -42.81 26.36 -11.91
CA LYS A 80 -42.74 27.77 -12.32
C LYS A 80 -41.49 28.03 -13.16
N VAL A 81 -40.31 27.67 -12.64
CA VAL A 81 -39.04 27.74 -13.37
C VAL A 81 -39.13 27.03 -14.73
N PHE A 82 -39.76 25.84 -14.80
CA PHE A 82 -39.93 25.13 -16.07
C PHE A 82 -40.82 25.87 -17.07
N LYS A 83 -41.95 26.47 -16.65
CA LYS A 83 -42.75 27.35 -17.54
C LYS A 83 -41.94 28.57 -17.99
N ASP A 84 -41.21 29.19 -17.07
CA ASP A 84 -40.46 30.42 -17.36
C ASP A 84 -39.30 30.11 -18.33
N ALA A 85 -38.66 28.94 -18.20
CA ALA A 85 -37.72 28.40 -19.18
C ALA A 85 -38.38 28.14 -20.55
N LEU A 86 -39.57 27.51 -20.60
CA LEU A 86 -40.33 27.33 -21.86
C LEU A 86 -40.68 28.67 -22.54
N ARG A 87 -41.01 29.72 -21.77
CA ARG A 87 -41.26 31.06 -22.31
C ARG A 87 -39.99 31.73 -22.83
N ALA A 88 -38.90 31.69 -22.05
CA ALA A 88 -37.60 32.27 -22.43
C ALA A 88 -36.99 31.64 -23.70
N THR A 89 -37.33 30.38 -24.00
CA THR A 89 -36.77 29.58 -25.10
C THR A 89 -37.68 29.54 -26.35
N GLY A 90 -38.80 30.27 -26.34
CA GLY A 90 -39.71 30.39 -27.48
C GLY A 90 -40.88 29.39 -27.51
N PHE A 91 -40.92 28.41 -26.59
CA PHE A 91 -42.04 27.47 -26.42
C PHE A 91 -43.23 28.09 -25.66
N GLN A 92 -43.47 29.39 -25.84
CA GLN A 92 -44.55 30.18 -25.23
C GLN A 92 -45.92 29.48 -25.36
N HIS A 93 -46.25 28.99 -26.55
CA HIS A 93 -47.51 28.29 -26.82
C HIS A 93 -47.71 27.03 -25.94
N ILE A 94 -46.62 26.32 -25.61
CA ILE A 94 -46.67 25.13 -24.75
C ILE A 94 -46.81 25.55 -23.28
N ALA A 95 -46.11 26.61 -22.86
CA ALA A 95 -46.27 27.18 -21.51
C ALA A 95 -47.71 27.67 -21.26
N ASP A 96 -48.37 28.25 -22.27
CA ASP A 96 -49.74 28.76 -22.18
C ASP A 96 -50.78 27.62 -22.17
N CYS A 97 -50.55 26.54 -22.93
CA CYS A 97 -51.34 25.30 -22.81
C CYS A 97 -51.21 24.65 -21.42
N ILE A 98 -50.01 24.62 -20.84
CA ILE A 98 -49.77 24.11 -19.48
C ILE A 98 -50.41 25.01 -18.41
N GLU A 99 -50.46 26.33 -18.63
CA GLU A 99 -51.15 27.27 -17.74
C GLU A 99 -52.68 27.13 -17.85
N GLY A 100 -53.18 26.69 -19.02
CA GLY A 100 -54.61 26.53 -19.32
C GLY A 100 -55.24 27.80 -19.89
N ILE A 101 -54.46 28.66 -20.56
CA ILE A 101 -54.94 29.89 -21.23
C ILE A 101 -55.47 29.51 -22.62
N SER A 102 -56.52 28.69 -22.65
CA SER A 102 -57.20 28.28 -23.88
C SER A 102 -58.05 29.44 -24.41
N ASN A 103 -57.47 30.25 -25.30
CA ASN A 103 -58.16 31.30 -26.07
C ASN A 103 -59.07 30.73 -27.17
N ASP A 104 -59.82 29.66 -26.88
CA ASP A 104 -60.69 28.97 -27.84
C ASP A 104 -62.14 28.95 -27.36
N LYS A 105 -62.82 30.07 -27.63
CA LYS A 105 -64.29 30.16 -27.65
C LYS A 105 -64.75 30.23 -29.10
N SER A 106 -64.81 29.09 -29.79
CA SER A 106 -65.44 29.03 -31.11
C SER A 106 -66.24 27.73 -31.30
N TYR A 107 -67.44 27.86 -31.87
CA TYR A 107 -68.37 26.82 -32.37
C TYR A 107 -68.53 25.52 -31.52
N PHE A 108 -69.73 25.21 -30.99
CA PHE A 108 -70.94 24.99 -31.80
C PHE A 108 -72.23 25.52 -31.17
N GLN A 109 -73.22 25.76 -32.04
CA GLN A 109 -74.57 26.21 -31.66
C GLN A 109 -75.60 25.65 -32.66
N THR A 110 -76.88 25.71 -32.29
CA THR A 110 -78.11 25.46 -33.06
C THR A 110 -78.79 24.08 -33.00
N LYS A 111 -80.12 24.19 -32.87
CA LYS A 111 -81.24 23.25 -32.80
C LYS A 111 -81.82 23.02 -34.24
N PRO A 112 -82.97 22.34 -34.54
CA PRO A 112 -84.13 22.07 -33.66
C PRO A 112 -84.96 20.77 -33.86
N ASP A 113 -85.95 20.62 -32.97
CA ASP A 113 -87.11 19.71 -33.08
C ASP A 113 -88.12 20.14 -34.18
N PHE A 114 -89.01 19.23 -34.58
CA PHE A 114 -90.12 19.50 -35.52
C PHE A 114 -91.50 19.08 -34.96
N LYS A 115 -92.57 19.77 -35.38
CA LYS A 115 -93.99 19.53 -35.04
C LYS A 115 -94.85 19.53 -36.30
N ASN A 116 -95.90 18.68 -36.36
CA ASN A 116 -97.13 18.78 -37.18
C ASN A 116 -97.95 17.46 -37.09
N ARG A 117 -99.27 17.37 -37.33
CA ARG A 117 -100.42 18.32 -37.34
C ARG A 117 -101.73 17.50 -37.36
N MET A 118 -102.85 18.04 -36.85
CA MET A 118 -104.20 17.43 -36.96
C MET A 118 -104.94 17.85 -38.26
N ILE A 119 -106.06 17.18 -38.60
CA ILE A 119 -107.40 17.79 -38.82
C ILE A 119 -108.47 16.69 -39.06
N ASN A 120 -109.70 16.90 -38.55
CA ASN A 120 -110.94 16.17 -38.86
C ASN A 120 -112.01 17.17 -39.37
N SER A 121 -113.06 16.69 -40.05
CA SER A 121 -114.29 17.44 -40.34
C SER A 121 -115.48 16.49 -40.56
N GLU A 122 -116.70 16.93 -40.22
CA GLU A 122 -117.91 16.07 -40.12
C GLU A 122 -119.19 16.86 -40.44
N THR A 123 -120.32 16.13 -40.54
CA THR A 123 -121.75 16.54 -40.56
C THR A 123 -122.33 17.32 -41.75
N ALA A 124 -123.65 17.14 -41.91
CA ALA A 124 -124.50 17.55 -43.04
C ALA A 124 -125.63 18.51 -42.57
N GLU A 125 -126.48 18.97 -43.50
CA GLU A 125 -127.83 19.48 -43.18
C GLU A 125 -128.84 19.26 -44.34
N GLU A 126 -130.08 19.74 -44.20
CA GLU A 126 -131.31 19.10 -44.68
C GLU A 126 -132.40 20.15 -45.09
N LYS A 127 -133.37 19.79 -45.96
CA LYS A 127 -134.84 20.15 -45.95
C LYS A 127 -135.52 20.50 -47.28
N ASP A 128 -136.85 20.33 -47.24
CA ASP A 128 -137.90 20.48 -48.26
C ASP A 128 -138.42 21.92 -48.44
N ASP A 129 -139.37 22.17 -49.37
CA ASP A 129 -140.78 22.53 -49.04
C ASP A 129 -141.69 22.85 -50.28
N ASN A 130 -143.01 22.57 -50.18
CA ASN A 130 -144.22 23.05 -50.91
C ASN A 130 -144.23 23.37 -52.46
N GLY A 131 -145.37 23.35 -53.19
CA GLY A 131 -146.78 23.04 -52.85
C GLY A 131 -147.78 23.38 -53.99
N ASP A 132 -149.09 23.15 -53.76
CA ASP A 132 -150.28 23.50 -54.59
C ASP A 132 -150.49 22.83 -55.98
N LYS A 133 -151.69 22.77 -56.61
CA LYS A 133 -153.13 22.52 -56.25
C LYS A 133 -154.02 23.12 -57.38
N GLU A 134 -154.81 22.34 -58.15
CA GLU A 134 -156.15 22.81 -58.61
C GLU A 134 -157.10 21.78 -59.28
N SER A 135 -158.40 22.01 -59.06
CA SER A 135 -159.62 21.64 -59.85
C SER A 135 -159.83 20.25 -60.49
N ALA A 136 -160.89 19.57 -60.03
CA ALA A 136 -161.69 18.59 -60.78
C ALA A 136 -162.57 19.29 -61.87
N ASP A 137 -163.31 18.63 -62.78
CA ASP A 137 -163.85 17.26 -62.72
C ASP A 137 -164.08 16.62 -64.12
N THR A 138 -162.99 16.22 -64.80
CA THR A 138 -163.01 15.21 -65.89
C THR A 138 -162.06 14.05 -65.56
N VAL A 139 -161.93 13.79 -64.27
CA VAL A 139 -160.64 13.55 -63.61
C VAL A 139 -160.29 12.06 -63.47
N ARG A 140 -161.29 11.18 -63.36
CA ARG A 140 -161.11 9.80 -62.85
C ARG A 140 -160.30 8.84 -63.73
N GLN A 141 -159.94 9.22 -64.95
CA GLN A 141 -159.04 8.45 -65.81
C GLN A 141 -157.69 9.17 -65.98
N LYS A 142 -157.68 10.48 -66.27
CA LYS A 142 -156.42 11.24 -66.42
C LYS A 142 -155.61 11.19 -65.13
N ASP A 143 -156.19 11.55 -63.99
CA ASP A 143 -155.52 11.56 -62.69
C ASP A 143 -155.12 10.15 -62.25
N LEU A 144 -155.81 9.12 -62.73
CA LEU A 144 -155.50 7.72 -62.42
C LEU A 144 -154.36 7.16 -63.29
N ASP A 145 -154.14 7.72 -64.48
CA ASP A 145 -152.97 7.43 -65.32
C ASP A 145 -151.78 8.36 -64.99
N GLU A 146 -152.05 9.59 -64.53
CA GLU A 146 -151.07 10.57 -64.03
C GLU A 146 -150.56 10.16 -62.63
N MET A 147 -151.41 9.61 -61.76
CA MET A 147 -150.99 8.97 -60.50
C MET A 147 -150.24 7.65 -60.74
N LYS A 148 -150.59 6.85 -61.78
CA LYS A 148 -149.74 5.71 -62.19
C LYS A 148 -148.38 6.18 -62.69
N GLN A 149 -148.32 7.30 -63.42
CA GLN A 149 -147.07 7.87 -63.89
C GLN A 149 -146.25 8.42 -62.72
N GLU A 150 -146.86 9.16 -61.80
CA GLU A 150 -146.22 9.66 -60.57
C GLU A 150 -145.74 8.51 -59.67
N ILE A 151 -146.52 7.44 -59.49
CA ILE A 151 -146.09 6.21 -58.81
C ILE A 151 -144.95 5.54 -59.58
N GLY A 152 -145.02 5.49 -60.91
CA GLY A 152 -143.97 4.93 -61.76
C GLY A 152 -142.66 5.72 -61.73
N ASP A 153 -142.73 7.05 -61.62
CA ASP A 153 -141.59 7.95 -61.51
C ASP A 153 -141.02 7.99 -60.08
N LYS A 154 -141.87 7.90 -59.05
CA LYS A 154 -141.43 7.64 -57.66
C LYS A 154 -140.79 6.26 -57.52
N LEU A 155 -141.33 5.22 -58.15
CA LEU A 155 -140.72 3.89 -58.18
C LEU A 155 -139.39 3.91 -58.94
N ARG A 156 -139.30 4.56 -60.12
CA ARG A 156 -138.03 4.79 -60.82
C ARG A 156 -137.02 5.53 -59.95
N SER A 157 -137.42 6.61 -59.29
CA SER A 157 -136.53 7.38 -58.39
C SER A 157 -136.09 6.55 -57.18
N ILE A 158 -136.97 5.72 -56.61
CA ILE A 158 -136.61 4.78 -55.54
C ILE A 158 -135.66 3.70 -56.06
N GLU A 159 -135.88 3.15 -57.26
CA GLU A 159 -134.98 2.18 -57.89
C GLU A 159 -133.61 2.79 -58.22
N GLU A 160 -133.55 4.00 -58.77
CA GLU A 160 -132.31 4.74 -59.04
C GLU A 160 -131.57 5.09 -57.74
N ASN A 161 -132.26 5.56 -56.70
CA ASN A 161 -131.66 5.83 -55.39
C ASN A 161 -131.15 4.53 -54.72
N LEU A 162 -131.89 3.43 -54.82
CA LEU A 162 -131.46 2.13 -54.31
C LEU A 162 -130.32 1.52 -55.13
N GLU A 163 -130.24 1.77 -56.44
CA GLU A 163 -129.13 1.34 -57.30
C GLU A 163 -127.90 2.24 -57.10
N SER A 164 -128.06 3.55 -56.88
CA SER A 164 -126.96 4.45 -56.53
C SER A 164 -126.39 4.14 -55.15
N GLY A 165 -127.24 3.82 -54.17
CA GLY A 165 -126.83 3.32 -52.86
C GLY A 165 -126.07 1.99 -52.98
N ARG A 166 -126.67 0.98 -53.64
CA ARG A 166 -125.99 -0.32 -53.89
C ARG A 166 -124.70 -0.19 -54.70
N LYS A 167 -124.58 0.82 -55.57
CA LYS A 167 -123.34 1.15 -56.27
C LYS A 167 -122.32 1.79 -55.31
N GLN A 168 -122.72 2.76 -54.49
CA GLN A 168 -121.86 3.36 -53.47
C GLN A 168 -121.32 2.30 -52.49
N ASP A 169 -122.18 1.41 -51.99
CA ASP A 169 -121.79 0.28 -51.12
C ASP A 169 -120.77 -0.63 -51.82
N ARG A 170 -120.95 -0.88 -53.12
CA ARG A 170 -120.06 -1.70 -53.94
C ARG A 170 -118.70 -1.04 -54.19
N ASP A 171 -118.69 0.26 -54.45
CA ASP A 171 -117.48 1.05 -54.65
C ASP A 171 -116.71 1.22 -53.33
N GLN A 172 -117.40 1.41 -52.20
CA GLN A 172 -116.82 1.37 -50.85
C GLN A 172 -116.23 -0.01 -50.52
N LEU A 173 -116.96 -1.11 -50.80
CA LEU A 173 -116.47 -2.47 -50.62
C LEU A 173 -115.23 -2.76 -51.47
N LEU A 174 -115.16 -2.22 -52.70
CA LEU A 174 -113.98 -2.30 -53.54
C LEU A 174 -112.79 -1.51 -52.99
N SER A 175 -112.99 -0.33 -52.40
CA SER A 175 -111.93 0.42 -51.69
C SER A 175 -111.41 -0.38 -50.50
N LEU A 176 -112.31 -0.87 -49.64
CA LEU A 176 -111.96 -1.68 -48.46
C LEU A 176 -111.22 -2.97 -48.84
N LEU A 177 -111.56 -3.60 -49.96
CA LEU A 177 -110.83 -4.77 -50.48
C LEU A 177 -109.44 -4.42 -51.01
N GLN A 178 -109.25 -3.23 -51.60
CA GLN A 178 -107.92 -2.74 -51.99
C GLN A 178 -107.07 -2.38 -50.77
N GLU A 179 -107.63 -1.62 -49.82
CA GLU A 179 -106.99 -1.25 -48.56
C GLU A 179 -106.57 -2.50 -47.76
N HIS A 180 -107.47 -3.47 -47.60
CA HIS A 180 -107.16 -4.75 -46.95
C HIS A 180 -106.03 -5.52 -47.66
N LYS A 181 -105.98 -5.46 -49.00
CA LYS A 181 -104.88 -6.06 -49.79
C LYS A 181 -103.55 -5.33 -49.56
N HIS A 182 -103.55 -4.00 -49.46
CA HIS A 182 -102.35 -3.22 -49.13
C HIS A 182 -101.88 -3.48 -47.69
N LEU A 183 -102.79 -3.41 -46.71
CA LEU A 183 -102.53 -3.75 -45.30
C LEU A 183 -101.97 -5.17 -45.13
N LYS A 184 -102.45 -6.15 -45.90
CA LYS A 184 -101.90 -7.52 -45.89
C LYS A 184 -100.45 -7.57 -46.40
N LEU A 185 -100.14 -6.86 -47.48
CA LEU A 185 -98.78 -6.79 -48.04
C LEU A 185 -97.81 -6.09 -47.09
N ASP A 186 -98.23 -4.99 -46.46
CA ASP A 186 -97.39 -4.30 -45.45
C ASP A 186 -97.23 -5.14 -44.17
N TYR A 187 -98.24 -5.90 -43.75
CA TYR A 187 -98.12 -6.85 -42.64
C TYR A 187 -97.14 -7.98 -42.96
N GLU A 188 -97.21 -8.57 -44.15
CA GLU A 188 -96.26 -9.60 -44.61
C GLU A 188 -94.81 -9.06 -44.64
N LYS A 189 -94.63 -7.85 -45.17
CA LYS A 189 -93.35 -7.14 -45.19
C LYS A 189 -92.81 -6.84 -43.78
N LEU A 190 -93.67 -6.41 -42.85
CA LEU A 190 -93.30 -6.20 -41.44
C LEU A 190 -92.94 -7.52 -40.74
N GLN A 191 -93.60 -8.64 -41.08
CA GLN A 191 -93.17 -9.96 -40.60
C GLN A 191 -91.80 -10.36 -41.13
N SER A 192 -91.52 -10.15 -42.43
CA SER A 192 -90.18 -10.40 -43.00
C SER A 192 -89.10 -9.57 -42.31
N GLN A 193 -89.34 -8.27 -42.12
CA GLN A 193 -88.40 -7.39 -41.42
C GLN A 193 -88.18 -7.80 -39.95
N ARG A 194 -89.23 -8.24 -39.25
CA ARG A 194 -89.12 -8.79 -37.89
C ARG A 194 -88.28 -10.07 -37.86
N PHE A 195 -88.40 -10.93 -38.87
CA PHE A 195 -87.60 -12.15 -38.98
C PHE A 195 -86.12 -11.83 -39.22
N GLU A 196 -85.80 -10.97 -40.20
CA GLU A 196 -84.43 -10.50 -40.45
C GLU A 196 -83.78 -9.86 -39.21
N LEU A 197 -84.54 -9.04 -38.47
CA LEU A 197 -84.07 -8.43 -37.23
C LEU A 197 -83.76 -9.49 -36.15
N SER A 198 -84.55 -10.56 -36.09
CA SER A 198 -84.32 -11.68 -35.17
C SER A 198 -83.03 -12.44 -35.52
N GLU A 199 -82.81 -12.78 -36.80
CA GLU A 199 -81.59 -13.47 -37.25
C GLU A 199 -80.33 -12.61 -37.04
N ARG A 200 -80.43 -11.30 -37.30
CA ARG A 200 -79.34 -10.34 -37.01
C ARG A 200 -79.05 -10.24 -35.52
N MET A 201 -80.08 -10.22 -34.67
CA MET A 201 -79.93 -10.20 -33.21
C MET A 201 -79.25 -11.47 -32.68
N GLU A 202 -79.67 -12.65 -33.13
CA GLU A 202 -79.04 -13.93 -32.77
C GLU A 202 -77.58 -14.00 -33.27
N SER A 203 -77.31 -13.46 -34.46
CA SER A 203 -75.95 -13.36 -35.01
C SER A 203 -75.06 -12.41 -34.21
N LEU A 204 -75.60 -11.29 -33.72
CA LEU A 204 -74.89 -10.35 -32.85
C LEU A 204 -74.60 -10.96 -31.47
N LEU A 205 -75.55 -11.68 -30.87
CA LEU A 205 -75.32 -12.41 -29.60
C LEU A 205 -74.17 -13.41 -29.75
N LYS A 206 -74.16 -14.22 -30.81
CA LYS A 206 -73.06 -15.15 -31.13
C LYS A 206 -71.70 -14.48 -31.39
N VAL A 207 -71.66 -13.16 -31.63
CA VAL A 207 -70.43 -12.37 -31.70
C VAL A 207 -70.05 -11.83 -30.32
N VAL A 208 -71.02 -11.34 -29.54
CA VAL A 208 -70.82 -10.90 -28.14
C VAL A 208 -70.25 -12.04 -27.29
N ASP A 209 -70.81 -13.24 -27.35
CA ASP A 209 -70.32 -14.42 -26.62
C ASP A 209 -68.86 -14.72 -26.96
N LYS A 210 -68.49 -14.64 -28.24
CA LYS A 210 -67.11 -14.86 -28.72
C LYS A 210 -66.15 -13.75 -28.29
N LEU A 211 -66.62 -12.52 -28.11
CA LEU A 211 -65.82 -11.42 -27.59
C LEU A 211 -65.63 -11.55 -26.07
N ASN A 212 -66.68 -11.91 -25.33
CA ASN A 212 -66.63 -12.13 -23.89
C ASN A 212 -65.68 -13.30 -23.53
N ASN A 213 -65.79 -14.44 -24.22
CA ASN A 213 -64.89 -15.59 -24.03
C ASN A 213 -63.41 -15.22 -24.29
N ARG A 214 -63.14 -14.36 -25.28
CA ARG A 214 -61.79 -13.83 -25.56
C ARG A 214 -61.30 -12.85 -24.51
N GLN A 215 -62.20 -12.05 -23.92
CA GLN A 215 -61.85 -11.18 -22.80
C GLN A 215 -61.47 -12.02 -21.57
N GLU A 216 -62.27 -13.02 -21.21
CA GLU A 216 -61.97 -13.94 -20.11
C GLU A 216 -60.67 -14.74 -20.32
N GLU A 217 -60.33 -15.06 -21.57
CA GLU A 217 -59.02 -15.63 -21.94
C GLU A 217 -57.87 -14.63 -21.70
N LYS A 218 -58.01 -13.38 -22.15
CA LYS A 218 -56.99 -12.33 -21.94
C LYS A 218 -56.84 -11.91 -20.47
N GLU A 219 -57.90 -11.92 -19.69
CA GLU A 219 -57.85 -11.66 -18.25
C GLU A 219 -57.10 -12.79 -17.50
N ARG A 220 -57.26 -14.05 -17.93
CA ARG A 220 -56.48 -15.19 -17.41
C ARG A 220 -55.00 -15.10 -17.78
N GLU A 221 -54.67 -14.84 -19.05
CA GLU A 221 -53.28 -14.59 -19.49
C GLU A 221 -52.61 -13.48 -18.67
N TYR A 222 -53.33 -12.37 -18.44
CA TYR A 222 -52.82 -11.25 -17.66
C TYR A 222 -52.55 -11.61 -16.19
N LEU A 223 -53.43 -12.40 -15.57
CA LEU A 223 -53.23 -12.88 -14.20
C LEU A 223 -52.05 -13.86 -14.09
N GLU A 224 -51.84 -14.73 -15.09
CA GLU A 224 -50.70 -15.63 -15.14
C GLU A 224 -49.38 -14.88 -15.35
N LEU A 225 -49.32 -13.96 -16.32
CA LEU A 225 -48.16 -13.06 -16.51
C LEU A 225 -47.84 -12.23 -15.27
N LYS A 226 -48.88 -11.75 -14.55
CA LYS A 226 -48.71 -11.02 -13.28
C LYS A 226 -48.13 -11.90 -12.19
N LYS A 227 -48.52 -13.18 -12.11
CA LYS A 227 -47.94 -14.17 -11.17
C LYS A 227 -46.47 -14.44 -11.49
N SER A 228 -46.14 -14.72 -12.75
CA SER A 228 -44.74 -14.95 -13.16
C SER A 228 -43.84 -13.72 -12.98
N ASN A 229 -44.37 -12.50 -13.15
CA ASN A 229 -43.64 -11.26 -12.87
C ASN A 229 -43.29 -11.12 -11.38
N ILE A 230 -44.20 -11.48 -10.47
CA ILE A 230 -43.93 -11.52 -9.03
C ILE A 230 -42.85 -12.57 -8.71
N GLU A 231 -42.95 -13.78 -9.28
CA GLU A 231 -41.99 -14.86 -9.07
C GLU A 231 -40.58 -14.49 -9.57
N LEU A 232 -40.47 -13.89 -10.75
CA LEU A 232 -39.20 -13.37 -11.31
C LEU A 232 -38.62 -12.22 -10.47
N LYS A 233 -39.46 -11.32 -9.95
CA LYS A 233 -39.02 -10.23 -9.07
C LYS A 233 -38.47 -10.77 -7.75
N ASP A 234 -39.11 -11.78 -7.19
CA ASP A 234 -38.65 -12.47 -5.98
C ASP A 234 -37.33 -13.21 -6.22
N ASP A 235 -37.17 -13.87 -7.38
CA ASP A 235 -35.89 -14.50 -7.73
C ASP A 235 -34.77 -13.47 -7.97
N LEU A 236 -35.06 -12.32 -8.58
CA LEU A 236 -34.10 -11.23 -8.71
C LEU A 236 -33.68 -10.68 -7.33
N MET A 237 -34.62 -10.54 -6.38
CA MET A 237 -34.29 -10.17 -5.00
C MET A 237 -33.46 -11.26 -4.29
N ARG A 238 -33.77 -12.54 -4.50
CA ARG A 238 -32.97 -13.67 -3.98
C ARG A 238 -31.56 -13.70 -4.58
N GLN A 239 -31.39 -13.40 -5.87
CA GLN A 239 -30.08 -13.30 -6.52
C GLN A 239 -29.27 -12.10 -6.00
N ASN A 240 -29.88 -10.91 -5.93
CA ASN A 240 -29.21 -9.71 -5.40
C ASN A 240 -28.73 -9.90 -3.95
N LEU A 241 -29.53 -10.57 -3.10
CA LEU A 241 -29.12 -10.90 -1.74
C LEU A 241 -27.96 -11.92 -1.69
N LYS A 242 -27.91 -12.89 -2.60
CA LYS A 242 -26.76 -13.81 -2.75
C LYS A 242 -25.50 -13.08 -3.21
N HIS A 243 -25.60 -12.19 -4.21
CA HIS A 243 -24.47 -11.39 -4.69
C HIS A 243 -23.94 -10.44 -3.61
N SER A 244 -24.82 -9.80 -2.82
CA SER A 244 -24.40 -9.00 -1.66
C SER A 244 -23.63 -9.84 -0.63
N LYS A 245 -24.11 -11.04 -0.27
CA LYS A 245 -23.38 -11.93 0.65
C LYS A 245 -21.99 -12.32 0.12
N ILE A 246 -21.91 -12.74 -1.15
CA ILE A 246 -20.65 -13.13 -1.80
C ILE A 246 -19.65 -11.96 -1.85
N ASN A 247 -20.14 -10.73 -2.07
CA ASN A 247 -19.28 -9.55 -2.03
C ASN A 247 -18.77 -9.25 -0.62
N ASN A 248 -19.65 -9.29 0.39
CA ASN A 248 -19.27 -9.08 1.80
C ASN A 248 -18.34 -10.20 2.35
N GLU A 249 -18.39 -11.39 1.76
CA GLU A 249 -17.48 -12.51 2.06
C GLU A 249 -16.09 -12.25 1.44
N LYS A 250 -16.04 -11.86 0.16
CA LYS A 250 -14.79 -11.47 -0.52
C LYS A 250 -14.11 -10.24 0.09
N GLU A 251 -14.89 -9.28 0.58
CA GLU A 251 -14.38 -8.09 1.26
C GLU A 251 -13.62 -8.48 2.55
N LYS A 252 -14.13 -9.45 3.30
CA LYS A 252 -13.45 -10.02 4.49
C LYS A 252 -12.23 -10.86 4.13
N GLU A 253 -12.30 -11.64 3.06
CA GLU A 253 -11.12 -12.38 2.55
C GLU A 253 -10.00 -11.41 2.14
N MET A 254 -10.35 -10.28 1.52
CA MET A 254 -9.42 -9.20 1.17
C MET A 254 -8.83 -8.53 2.42
N GLU A 255 -9.68 -8.14 3.38
CA GLU A 255 -9.24 -7.58 4.67
C GLU A 255 -8.29 -8.54 5.44
N GLU A 256 -8.58 -9.85 5.45
CA GLU A 256 -7.71 -10.83 6.10
C GLU A 256 -6.37 -10.99 5.38
N LEU A 257 -6.36 -10.90 4.04
CA LEU A 257 -5.14 -10.93 3.23
C LEU A 257 -4.28 -9.67 3.40
N GLU A 258 -4.89 -8.47 3.44
CA GLU A 258 -4.19 -7.22 3.75
C GLU A 258 -3.58 -7.25 5.16
N ASN A 259 -4.33 -7.73 6.15
CA ASN A 259 -3.83 -7.94 7.52
C ASN A 259 -2.68 -8.96 7.60
N LYS A 260 -2.66 -9.99 6.74
CA LYS A 260 -1.54 -10.95 6.62
C LYS A 260 -0.33 -10.31 5.92
N LEU A 261 -0.56 -9.49 4.91
CA LEU A 261 0.48 -8.78 4.17
C LEU A 261 1.20 -7.75 5.07
N GLN A 262 0.45 -6.91 5.79
CA GLN A 262 1.04 -5.92 6.70
C GLN A 262 1.92 -6.58 7.76
N LYS A 263 1.45 -7.66 8.40
CA LYS A 263 2.26 -8.42 9.38
C LYS A 263 3.57 -8.95 8.78
N LYS A 264 3.59 -9.29 7.49
CA LYS A 264 4.82 -9.73 6.78
C LYS A 264 5.72 -8.56 6.39
N ILE A 265 5.19 -7.37 6.16
CA ILE A 265 5.97 -6.13 6.02
C ILE A 265 6.65 -5.80 7.38
N ASP A 266 5.89 -5.80 8.47
CA ASP A 266 6.39 -5.53 9.82
C ASP A 266 7.51 -6.52 10.23
N GLU A 267 7.32 -7.81 9.92
CA GLU A 267 8.32 -8.88 10.13
C GLU A 267 9.57 -8.65 9.28
N TYR A 268 9.42 -8.26 8.00
CA TYR A 268 10.55 -7.95 7.12
C TYR A 268 11.34 -6.74 7.60
N GLU A 269 10.67 -5.65 8.02
CA GLU A 269 11.36 -4.48 8.58
C GLU A 269 12.13 -4.82 9.86
N SER A 270 11.55 -5.66 10.73
CA SER A 270 12.23 -6.16 11.94
C SER A 270 13.49 -6.97 11.60
N LEU A 271 13.40 -7.84 10.60
CA LEU A 271 14.54 -8.60 10.07
C LEU A 271 15.58 -7.70 9.38
N GLN A 272 15.17 -6.62 8.70
CA GLN A 272 16.10 -5.66 8.11
C GLN A 272 16.89 -4.92 9.21
N ARG A 273 16.20 -4.37 10.22
CA ARG A 273 16.81 -3.63 11.34
C ARG A 273 17.80 -4.51 12.12
N THR A 274 17.48 -5.79 12.34
CA THR A 274 18.40 -6.74 13.00
C THR A 274 19.62 -7.08 12.13
N ASN A 275 19.45 -7.20 10.81
CA ASN A 275 20.59 -7.34 9.88
C ASN A 275 21.49 -6.09 9.85
N GLU A 276 20.93 -4.89 9.99
CA GLU A 276 21.70 -3.65 10.09
C GLU A 276 22.52 -3.59 11.38
N ILE A 277 21.95 -3.97 12.52
CA ILE A 277 22.66 -4.11 13.80
C ILE A 277 23.81 -5.14 13.70
N LEU A 278 23.57 -6.30 13.07
CA LEU A 278 24.60 -7.32 12.88
C LEU A 278 25.75 -6.88 11.96
N LYS A 279 25.49 -6.03 10.96
CA LYS A 279 26.55 -5.41 10.14
C LYS A 279 27.43 -4.47 10.98
N ILE A 280 26.83 -3.70 11.89
CA ILE A 280 27.56 -2.79 12.78
C ILE A 280 28.45 -3.57 13.75
N ASP A 281 27.91 -4.59 14.43
CA ASP A 281 28.69 -5.48 15.31
C ASP A 281 29.81 -6.22 14.55
N HIS A 282 29.57 -6.65 13.31
CA HIS A 282 30.62 -7.26 12.49
C HIS A 282 31.77 -6.29 12.18
N GLU A 283 31.49 -5.07 11.75
CA GLU A 283 32.53 -4.07 11.47
C GLU A 283 33.22 -3.59 12.76
N GLU A 284 32.52 -3.52 13.90
CA GLU A 284 33.16 -3.33 15.21
C GLU A 284 34.16 -4.46 15.53
N ARG A 285 33.77 -5.72 15.35
CA ARG A 285 34.65 -6.88 15.56
C ARG A 285 35.85 -6.85 14.61
N LEU A 286 35.67 -6.47 13.35
CA LEU A 286 36.76 -6.28 12.40
C LEU A 286 37.72 -5.17 12.87
N ASN A 287 37.21 -4.03 13.37
CA ASN A 287 38.05 -2.96 13.91
C ASN A 287 38.81 -3.38 15.18
N ARG A 288 38.18 -4.14 16.08
CA ARG A 288 38.85 -4.74 17.25
C ARG A 288 39.98 -5.71 16.81
N LEU A 289 39.74 -6.54 15.79
CA LEU A 289 40.76 -7.44 15.23
C LEU A 289 41.91 -6.67 14.55
N ARG A 290 41.62 -5.61 13.78
CA ARG A 290 42.63 -4.71 13.20
C ARG A 290 43.52 -4.10 14.30
N ALA A 291 42.93 -3.64 15.41
CA ALA A 291 43.66 -3.10 16.56
C ALA A 291 44.53 -4.15 17.26
N ILE A 292 44.00 -5.35 17.53
CA ILE A 292 44.78 -6.47 18.09
C ILE A 292 45.97 -6.83 17.20
N ASN A 293 45.79 -6.86 15.88
CA ASN A 293 46.87 -7.17 14.94
C ASN A 293 47.97 -6.08 14.93
N MET A 294 47.61 -4.79 15.05
CA MET A 294 48.62 -3.71 15.20
C MET A 294 49.44 -3.87 16.49
N VAL A 295 48.81 -4.25 17.61
CA VAL A 295 49.52 -4.53 18.87
C VAL A 295 50.42 -5.76 18.73
N LYS A 296 49.94 -6.84 18.09
CA LYS A 296 50.72 -8.05 17.80
C LYS A 296 51.98 -7.75 16.98
N VAL A 297 51.85 -6.98 15.89
CA VAL A 297 52.99 -6.57 15.05
C VAL A 297 54.00 -5.70 15.82
N ARG A 298 53.53 -4.83 16.74
CA ARG A 298 54.43 -4.07 17.61
C ARG A 298 55.19 -4.99 18.57
N LEU A 299 54.50 -5.88 19.27
CA LEU A 299 55.11 -6.83 20.21
C LEU A 299 56.10 -7.78 19.52
N GLU A 300 55.83 -8.22 18.28
CA GLU A 300 56.78 -8.98 17.46
C GLU A 300 58.02 -8.17 17.07
N GLY A 301 57.91 -6.83 16.97
CA GLY A 301 59.05 -5.93 16.77
C GLY A 301 59.87 -5.76 18.05
N GLU A 302 59.21 -5.47 19.16
CA GLU A 302 59.82 -5.34 20.51
C GLU A 302 60.52 -6.64 20.93
N GLN A 303 59.94 -7.81 20.64
CA GLN A 303 60.55 -9.12 20.86
C GLN A 303 61.83 -9.28 20.03
N LYS A 304 61.80 -8.98 18.71
CA LYS A 304 63.00 -9.07 17.85
C LYS A 304 64.12 -8.13 18.31
N GLU A 305 63.78 -6.96 18.85
CA GLU A 305 64.74 -6.04 19.44
C GLU A 305 65.32 -6.60 20.76
N ALA A 306 64.50 -7.22 21.60
CA ALA A 306 64.94 -7.87 22.83
C ALA A 306 65.85 -9.09 22.54
N ASP A 307 65.48 -9.94 21.58
CA ASP A 307 66.30 -11.08 21.12
C ASP A 307 67.63 -10.60 20.54
N ALA A 308 67.64 -9.52 19.76
CA ALA A 308 68.87 -8.92 19.23
C ALA A 308 69.78 -8.34 20.34
N LYS A 309 69.21 -7.70 21.37
CA LYS A 309 69.94 -7.23 22.55
C LYS A 309 70.50 -8.40 23.36
N LEU A 310 69.73 -9.47 23.55
CA LEU A 310 70.18 -10.68 24.25
C LEU A 310 71.36 -11.35 23.52
N GLN A 311 71.28 -11.48 22.19
CA GLN A 311 72.40 -11.96 21.37
C GLN A 311 73.63 -11.04 21.41
N ALA A 312 73.44 -9.72 21.49
CA ALA A 312 74.56 -8.78 21.63
C ALA A 312 75.26 -8.92 22.99
N LEU A 313 74.48 -9.08 24.08
CA LEU A 313 75.02 -9.32 25.43
C LEU A 313 75.72 -10.69 25.54
N ASP A 314 75.17 -11.74 24.93
CA ASP A 314 75.80 -13.07 24.86
C ASP A 314 77.16 -13.03 24.11
N ARG A 315 77.25 -12.29 23.00
CA ARG A 315 78.52 -12.03 22.30
C ARG A 315 79.51 -11.27 23.19
N GLN A 316 79.06 -10.21 23.87
CA GLN A 316 79.92 -9.43 24.78
C GLN A 316 80.41 -10.27 25.97
N ALA A 317 79.57 -11.14 26.53
CA ALA A 317 79.94 -12.06 27.60
C ALA A 317 81.02 -13.06 27.13
N LYS A 318 80.83 -13.67 25.95
CA LYS A 318 81.82 -14.60 25.35
C LYS A 318 83.13 -13.89 24.99
N GLU A 319 83.07 -12.67 24.49
CA GLU A 319 84.27 -11.85 24.27
C GLU A 319 85.00 -11.53 25.59
N ALA A 320 84.28 -11.22 26.66
CA ALA A 320 84.86 -10.96 27.97
C ALA A 320 85.47 -12.23 28.58
N GLU A 321 84.81 -13.38 28.43
CA GLU A 321 85.31 -14.69 28.84
C GLU A 321 86.60 -15.07 28.09
N ILE A 322 86.66 -14.86 26.77
CA ILE A 322 87.87 -15.08 25.96
C ILE A 322 89.00 -14.12 26.38
N LYS A 323 88.71 -12.84 26.60
CA LYS A 323 89.70 -11.84 27.08
C LYS A 323 90.25 -12.23 28.45
N HIS A 324 89.38 -12.59 29.40
CA HIS A 324 89.77 -13.08 30.72
C HIS A 324 90.57 -14.39 30.64
N GLY A 325 90.17 -15.34 29.79
CA GLY A 325 90.90 -16.58 29.54
C GLY A 325 92.31 -16.34 28.99
N HIS A 326 92.48 -15.39 28.07
CA HIS A 326 93.80 -14.96 27.59
C HIS A 326 94.63 -14.28 28.70
N GLU A 327 94.04 -13.47 29.57
CA GLU A 327 94.74 -12.87 30.69
C GLU A 327 95.16 -13.89 31.75
N VAL A 328 94.28 -14.85 32.10
CA VAL A 328 94.58 -15.98 32.98
C VAL A 328 95.70 -16.84 32.39
N ALA A 329 95.65 -17.20 31.10
CA ALA A 329 96.72 -17.97 30.44
C ALA A 329 98.06 -17.21 30.41
N LYS A 330 98.03 -15.89 30.22
CA LYS A 330 99.21 -15.01 30.26
C LYS A 330 99.78 -14.88 31.67
N LEU A 331 98.93 -14.84 32.70
CA LEU A 331 99.34 -14.87 34.11
C LEU A 331 99.92 -16.23 34.48
N GLN A 332 99.29 -17.34 34.06
CA GLN A 332 99.79 -18.69 34.28
C GLN A 332 101.18 -18.87 33.65
N SER A 333 101.36 -18.53 32.38
CA SER A 333 102.69 -18.60 31.71
C SER A 333 103.77 -17.75 32.40
N ASN A 334 103.39 -16.65 33.06
CA ASN A 334 104.28 -15.82 33.86
C ASN A 334 104.58 -16.42 35.25
N ILE A 335 103.62 -17.14 35.84
CA ILE A 335 103.82 -17.97 37.04
C ILE A 335 104.76 -19.13 36.71
N ASP A 336 104.47 -19.93 35.68
CA ASP A 336 105.28 -21.07 35.25
C ASP A 336 106.74 -20.68 34.98
N ARG A 337 106.95 -19.55 34.28
CA ARG A 337 108.29 -18.99 34.04
C ARG A 337 109.00 -18.60 35.33
N LYS A 338 108.30 -18.03 36.31
CA LYS A 338 108.87 -17.70 37.62
C LYS A 338 109.16 -18.95 38.43
N SER A 339 108.31 -19.98 38.37
CA SER A 339 108.55 -21.28 39.00
C SER A 339 109.82 -21.93 38.48
N MET A 340 110.03 -21.98 37.15
CA MET A 340 111.29 -22.46 36.57
C MET A 340 112.51 -21.65 37.05
N CYS A 341 112.42 -20.31 37.11
CA CYS A 341 113.51 -19.48 37.65
C CYS A 341 113.74 -19.72 39.16
N ILE A 342 112.70 -20.09 39.92
CA ILE A 342 112.83 -20.46 41.34
C ILE A 342 113.51 -21.83 41.46
N GLU A 343 113.13 -22.83 40.65
CA GLU A 343 113.79 -24.14 40.59
C GLU A 343 115.27 -24.03 40.20
N GLU A 344 115.63 -23.17 39.23
CA GLU A 344 117.02 -22.84 38.91
C GLU A 344 117.76 -22.23 40.10
N LEU A 345 117.15 -21.26 40.81
CA LEU A 345 117.74 -20.64 41.99
C LEU A 345 117.86 -21.60 43.19
N GLU A 346 116.95 -22.55 43.35
CA GLU A 346 117.02 -23.59 44.39
C GLU A 346 118.09 -24.65 44.05
N LYS A 347 118.29 -24.95 42.76
CA LYS A 347 119.42 -25.76 42.28
C LYS A 347 120.74 -25.04 42.53
N ASP A 348 120.88 -23.78 42.15
CA ASP A 348 122.09 -22.97 42.39
C ASP A 348 122.42 -22.84 43.88
N LYS A 349 121.39 -22.63 44.72
CA LYS A 349 121.49 -22.64 46.19
C LYS A 349 121.94 -24.01 46.73
N SER A 350 121.50 -25.11 46.12
CA SER A 350 121.91 -26.46 46.48
C SER A 350 123.35 -26.77 46.06
N GLU A 351 123.78 -26.31 44.88
CA GLU A 351 125.18 -26.37 44.46
C GLU A 351 126.07 -25.51 45.37
N LEU A 352 125.64 -24.30 45.74
CA LEU A 352 126.34 -23.45 46.70
C LEU A 352 126.45 -24.11 48.09
N ALA A 353 125.41 -24.80 48.55
CA ALA A 353 125.45 -25.57 49.80
C ALA A 353 126.43 -26.76 49.73
N GLN A 354 126.49 -27.48 48.61
CA GLN A 354 127.50 -28.52 48.40
C GLN A 354 128.93 -27.94 48.35
N ARG A 355 129.14 -26.83 47.64
CA ARG A 355 130.43 -26.12 47.57
C ARG A 355 130.86 -25.61 48.95
N LEU A 356 129.93 -25.12 49.77
CA LEU A 356 130.18 -24.76 51.18
C LEU A 356 130.56 -25.99 52.02
N SER A 357 129.82 -27.09 51.95
CA SER A 357 130.16 -28.31 52.71
C SER A 357 131.54 -28.88 52.32
N LEU A 358 131.94 -28.75 51.05
CA LEU A 358 133.30 -29.07 50.60
C LEU A 358 134.34 -28.11 51.21
N ALA A 359 134.11 -26.80 51.15
CA ALA A 359 134.99 -25.80 51.74
C ALA A 359 135.09 -25.89 53.27
N GLU A 360 134.05 -26.34 53.96
CA GLU A 360 134.06 -26.64 55.41
C GLU A 360 134.91 -27.87 55.73
N LYS A 361 134.77 -28.95 54.94
CA LYS A 361 135.64 -30.14 55.04
C LYS A 361 137.10 -29.81 54.77
N GLU A 362 137.39 -28.91 53.81
CA GLU A 362 138.74 -28.38 53.61
C GLU A 362 139.21 -27.51 54.78
N ASN A 363 138.34 -26.69 55.38
CA ASN A 363 138.69 -25.91 56.57
C ASN A 363 138.99 -26.79 57.79
N GLU A 364 138.30 -27.92 58.01
CA GLU A 364 138.69 -28.89 59.04
C GLU A 364 140.01 -29.59 58.72
N LYS A 365 140.26 -29.89 57.44
CA LYS A 365 141.55 -30.43 56.95
C LYS A 365 142.70 -29.41 57.09
N LEU A 366 142.40 -28.11 57.09
CA LEU A 366 143.34 -27.02 57.37
C LEU A 366 143.50 -26.77 58.88
N LYS A 367 142.42 -26.77 59.69
CA LYS A 367 142.48 -26.70 61.16
C LYS A 367 143.35 -27.81 61.75
N SER A 368 143.16 -29.05 61.28
CA SER A 368 143.96 -30.20 61.72
C SER A 368 145.43 -30.13 61.26
N LYS A 369 145.74 -29.42 60.17
CA LYS A 369 147.12 -29.04 59.81
C LYS A 369 147.67 -27.91 60.71
N ILE A 370 146.88 -26.88 60.99
CA ILE A 370 147.25 -25.75 61.86
C ILE A 370 147.56 -26.26 63.27
N LYS A 371 146.71 -27.11 63.85
CA LYS A 371 146.95 -27.71 65.16
C LYS A 371 148.28 -28.49 65.21
N LYS A 372 148.58 -29.29 64.19
CA LYS A 372 149.88 -29.99 64.08
C LYS A 372 151.08 -29.04 63.96
N LEU A 373 150.90 -27.85 63.39
CA LEU A 373 151.92 -26.80 63.33
C LEU A 373 152.06 -26.05 64.67
N GLU A 374 150.96 -25.82 65.39
CA GLU A 374 150.96 -25.21 66.73
C GLU A 374 151.58 -26.15 67.77
N ASP A 375 151.28 -27.45 67.70
CA ASP A 375 151.89 -28.49 68.54
C ASP A 375 153.40 -28.63 68.25
N ALA A 376 153.82 -28.51 66.98
CA ALA A 376 155.23 -28.46 66.60
C ALA A 376 155.91 -27.15 67.04
N GLN A 377 155.21 -26.02 66.98
CA GLN A 377 155.76 -24.72 67.36
C GLN A 377 156.06 -24.65 68.86
N ARG A 378 155.17 -25.16 69.74
CA ARG A 378 155.43 -25.24 71.19
C ARG A 378 156.77 -25.94 71.47
N LYS A 379 157.00 -27.09 70.84
CA LYS A 379 158.27 -27.82 70.92
C LYS A 379 159.50 -26.97 70.58
N THR A 380 159.41 -26.09 69.59
CA THR A 380 160.50 -25.16 69.22
C THR A 380 160.58 -23.89 70.07
N GLU A 381 159.52 -23.56 70.82
CA GLU A 381 159.52 -22.47 71.80
C GLU A 381 160.23 -22.93 73.09
N ASP A 382 159.95 -24.15 73.55
CA ASP A 382 160.61 -24.80 74.71
C ASP A 382 162.14 -24.90 74.50
N GLU A 383 162.58 -25.30 73.30
CA GLU A 383 164.01 -25.37 72.94
C GLU A 383 164.70 -23.98 72.91
N LYS A 384 163.98 -22.91 72.52
CA LYS A 384 164.51 -21.53 72.56
C LYS A 384 164.68 -20.99 73.97
N GLU A 385 163.78 -21.34 74.89
CA GLU A 385 163.90 -20.90 76.28
C GLU A 385 165.14 -21.54 76.94
N LEU A 386 165.37 -22.83 76.68
CA LEU A 386 166.58 -23.55 77.10
C LEU A 386 167.88 -22.92 76.55
N LEU A 387 167.89 -22.51 75.27
CA LEU A 387 169.01 -21.80 74.65
C LEU A 387 169.20 -20.38 75.22
N SER A 388 168.11 -19.68 75.55
CA SER A 388 168.14 -18.32 76.12
C SER A 388 168.73 -18.28 77.54
N ILE A 389 168.54 -19.35 78.32
CA ILE A 389 169.21 -19.54 79.62
C ILE A 389 170.72 -19.73 79.41
N ARG A 390 171.12 -20.51 78.40
CA ARG A 390 172.52 -20.83 78.11
C ARG A 390 173.32 -19.62 77.61
N LEU A 391 172.72 -18.78 76.77
CA LEU A 391 173.35 -17.55 76.28
C LEU A 391 173.66 -16.56 77.41
N ARG A 392 172.75 -16.45 78.39
CA ARG A 392 172.83 -15.52 79.53
C ARG A 392 173.97 -15.83 80.51
N GLN A 393 174.65 -16.98 80.39
CA GLN A 393 175.87 -17.31 81.13
C GLN A 393 177.17 -16.92 80.40
N TYR A 394 177.12 -16.63 79.10
CA TYR A 394 178.33 -16.38 78.27
C TYR A 394 178.69 -14.89 78.16
N GLU A 395 177.70 -14.00 78.22
CA GLU A 395 177.88 -12.56 77.95
C GLU A 395 178.49 -11.76 79.12
N LEU A 396 178.68 -12.37 80.30
CA LEU A 396 179.22 -11.72 81.50
C LEU A 396 180.76 -11.65 81.57
N GLN A 397 181.49 -12.18 80.59
CA GLN A 397 182.97 -12.19 80.61
C GLN A 397 183.64 -11.24 79.60
N LYS A 398 182.91 -10.36 78.90
CA LYS A 398 183.54 -9.41 77.96
C LYS A 398 182.76 -8.12 77.68
N GLY A 399 183.36 -6.97 78.02
CA GLY A 399 183.34 -5.80 77.11
C GLY A 399 182.22 -4.76 77.24
N ASN A 400 182.12 -4.13 78.41
CA ASN A 400 181.81 -2.69 78.64
C ASN A 400 181.31 -1.79 77.47
N SER A 401 180.27 -0.97 77.77
CA SER A 401 179.98 0.37 77.20
C SER A 401 179.43 0.44 75.75
N SER A 402 178.40 1.22 75.40
CA SER A 402 177.43 2.01 76.21
C SER A 402 176.11 2.29 75.45
N MET A 403 174.98 2.13 76.16
CA MET A 403 173.90 3.12 76.40
C MET A 403 173.69 4.23 75.35
N THR A 404 172.53 4.46 74.70
CA THR A 404 171.11 4.10 74.98
C THR A 404 170.34 3.89 73.62
N LYS A 405 169.01 3.87 73.42
CA LYS A 405 167.80 4.26 74.21
C LYS A 405 166.49 3.66 73.62
N THR A 406 165.41 3.76 74.40
CA THR A 406 163.97 3.68 74.02
C THR A 406 163.42 2.36 73.45
N GLN A 407 162.45 1.77 74.18
CA GLN A 407 161.65 0.60 73.76
C GLN A 407 160.23 1.02 73.36
N ASN A 408 159.58 0.28 72.45
CA ASN A 408 158.28 -0.36 72.75
C ASN A 408 157.84 -1.42 71.71
N CYS A 409 156.78 -2.13 72.04
CA CYS A 409 156.54 -3.53 71.65
C CYS A 409 156.04 -3.82 70.21
N LYS A 410 156.30 -5.09 69.82
CA LYS A 410 155.53 -5.91 68.86
C LYS A 410 154.01 -5.87 69.22
N GLY A 411 153.04 -6.18 68.35
CA GLY A 411 153.08 -6.76 67.00
C GLY A 411 152.04 -7.90 66.87
N SER A 412 151.57 -8.17 65.64
CA SER A 412 150.41 -9.05 65.29
C SER A 412 149.02 -8.43 65.59
N SER A 413 147.90 -8.84 64.96
CA SER A 413 147.69 -9.96 64.03
C SER A 413 146.50 -9.76 63.05
N LYS A 414 146.48 -10.52 61.94
CA LYS A 414 145.35 -10.91 61.05
C LYS A 414 144.24 -9.87 60.75
N ARG A 415 144.16 -9.33 59.52
CA ARG A 415 143.43 -9.91 58.34
C ARG A 415 141.94 -10.22 58.55
N LYS A 416 141.05 -9.54 57.80
CA LYS A 416 140.07 -10.19 56.88
C LYS A 416 139.66 -9.24 55.72
N PRO A 417 139.12 -9.76 54.59
CA PRO A 417 138.76 -9.02 53.36
C PRO A 417 137.28 -8.53 53.44
N ASN A 418 136.60 -7.95 52.42
CA ASN A 418 136.68 -8.25 50.98
C ASN A 418 136.18 -7.16 50.01
N HIS A 419 136.31 -7.48 48.72
CA HIS A 419 135.97 -6.72 47.50
C HIS A 419 134.51 -6.21 47.40
N LYS A 420 134.22 -5.06 46.74
CA LYS A 420 134.29 -4.74 45.26
C LYS A 420 133.17 -5.52 44.51
N SER A 421 132.42 -4.98 43.53
CA SER A 421 132.68 -3.84 42.63
C SER A 421 131.37 -3.27 42.04
N GLN A 422 131.41 -2.05 41.48
CA GLN A 422 131.06 -1.64 40.09
C GLN A 422 129.92 -2.36 39.32
N GLN A 423 129.17 -1.77 38.37
CA GLN A 423 129.00 -0.39 37.83
C GLN A 423 127.86 -0.41 36.77
N LYS A 424 127.26 0.75 36.47
CA LYS A 424 126.80 1.19 35.11
C LYS A 424 125.67 0.39 34.37
N GLN A 425 124.94 0.96 33.40
CA GLN A 425 124.48 2.34 33.11
C GLN A 425 123.44 2.32 31.96
N VAL A 426 122.83 3.48 31.68
CA VAL A 426 122.48 3.98 30.31
C VAL A 426 121.20 3.47 29.58
N LYS A 427 120.31 4.45 29.31
CA LYS A 427 119.29 4.61 28.24
C LYS A 427 118.16 3.56 28.11
N GLY A 428 116.93 3.92 27.70
CA GLY A 428 116.32 5.25 27.52
C GLY A 428 115.47 5.40 26.24
N GLU A 429 114.53 6.35 26.25
CA GLU A 429 113.69 6.80 25.10
C GLU A 429 112.63 5.76 24.61
N LYS A 430 111.51 6.11 23.94
CA LYS A 430 110.75 7.36 23.69
C LYS A 430 109.38 7.01 23.08
N LYS A 431 108.36 7.88 23.27
CA LYS A 431 107.20 8.08 22.34
C LYS A 431 106.28 6.83 22.16
N LYS A 432 105.10 6.87 21.53
CA LYS A 432 104.11 7.91 21.09
C LYS A 432 102.75 7.18 20.91
N GLU A 433 101.65 7.94 20.85
CA GLU A 433 100.39 7.69 20.06
C GLU A 433 99.71 6.29 20.13
N THR A 434 98.38 6.19 20.19
CA THR A 434 97.32 7.14 19.82
C THR A 434 96.15 7.04 20.80
#